data_AF-A0A067MPZ0-F1
#
_entry.id   AF-A0A067MPZ0-F1
#
_cell.length_a   1.000
_cell.length_b   1.000
_cell.length_c   1.000
_cell.angle_alpha   90.00
_cell.angle_beta   90.00
_cell.angle_gamma   90.00
#
_symmetry.space_group_name_H-M   'P 1'
#
loop_
_entity.id
_entity.type
_entity.pdbx_description
1 polymer ?
#
loop_
_entity_poly.entity_id
_entity_poly.type
_entity_poly.pdbx_seq_one_letter_code
_entity_poly.pdbx_strand_id
1 'polypeptide(L)'
;LTNMKGHGAVVPCRTCRLVGCLCAANSTYYYPITTPDGWDGQPYLRAIRQGGPDYDVSNLPYRDHESHGAHIRLIESASNAQDVMQGLGINGDSILRNLSSLRFPQSTPFGMAHLVCLNVVPRLIEHAIGEFTAVPNDGEPYAVPRETWKDLCTQLEASSATVPASYGKQFKNISQHKGDMVSEDWLNFLLYAALPMFATIYTSKESRPCLKLWVLLVEAIQDSIQYSIKRSTIGLIRKNIQKFV
;
A
#
# COMPACT_ATOMS: atom_id res chain seq x y z
N LEU A 1 -16.81 0.14 -12.76
CA LEU A 1 -16.71 1.58 -13.13
C LEU A 1 -15.52 1.87 -14.02
N THR A 2 -14.27 1.60 -13.60
CA THR A 2 -13.08 1.84 -14.44
C THR A 2 -12.78 0.72 -15.44
N ASN A 3 -13.44 -0.43 -15.33
CA ASN A 3 -13.20 -1.62 -16.15
C ASN A 3 -11.73 -2.04 -16.19
N MET A 4 -11.07 -2.00 -15.02
CA MET A 4 -9.73 -2.57 -14.81
C MET A 4 -9.83 -4.01 -14.32
N LYS A 5 -8.77 -4.80 -14.51
CA LYS A 5 -8.64 -6.13 -13.90
C LYS A 5 -8.50 -6.02 -12.36
N GLY A 6 -8.88 -7.07 -11.65
CA GLY A 6 -8.86 -7.12 -10.18
C GLY A 6 -7.47 -7.35 -9.59
N HIS A 7 -7.37 -7.32 -8.25
CA HIS A 7 -6.12 -7.42 -7.50
C HIS A 7 -5.32 -8.72 -7.75
N GLY A 8 -5.99 -9.82 -8.12
CA GLY A 8 -5.34 -11.09 -8.46
C GLY A 8 -4.90 -11.22 -9.92
N ALA A 9 -5.02 -10.17 -10.73
CA ALA A 9 -4.63 -10.24 -12.15
C ALA A 9 -3.15 -9.94 -12.35
N VAL A 10 -2.55 -10.50 -13.40
CA VAL A 10 -1.14 -10.29 -13.76
C VAL A 10 -0.69 -8.82 -13.80
N VAL A 11 -1.59 -7.92 -14.21
CA VAL A 11 -1.43 -6.46 -14.15
C VAL A 11 -2.68 -5.87 -13.47
N PRO A 12 -2.70 -5.70 -12.14
CA PRO A 12 -3.92 -5.33 -11.41
C PRO A 12 -4.03 -3.82 -11.22
N CYS A 13 -2.90 -3.11 -11.27
CA CYS A 13 -2.87 -1.73 -10.83
C CYS A 13 -3.58 -0.86 -11.85
N ARG A 14 -4.54 -0.08 -11.35
CA ARG A 14 -5.27 0.84 -12.20
C ARG A 14 -4.47 2.10 -12.54
N THR A 15 -3.39 2.42 -11.84
CA THR A 15 -2.61 3.66 -12.09
C THR A 15 -1.26 3.44 -12.75
N CYS A 16 -0.72 2.23 -12.69
CA CYS A 16 0.50 1.85 -13.36
C CYS A 16 0.36 0.45 -13.97
N ARG A 17 1.27 0.09 -14.86
CA ARG A 17 1.35 -1.22 -15.51
C ARG A 17 2.38 -2.10 -14.83
N LEU A 18 2.33 -2.14 -13.49
CA LEU A 18 3.09 -3.13 -12.73
C LEU A 18 2.59 -4.53 -13.09
N VAL A 19 3.50 -5.34 -13.60
CA VAL A 19 3.34 -6.77 -13.83
C VAL A 19 3.81 -7.51 -12.57
N GLY A 20 2.97 -8.43 -12.09
CA GLY A 20 3.28 -9.22 -10.90
C GLY A 20 4.35 -10.28 -11.12
N CYS A 21 4.78 -10.92 -10.04
CA CYS A 21 5.54 -12.18 -9.99
C CYS A 21 4.56 -13.25 -9.49
N LEU A 22 4.44 -14.36 -10.21
CA LEU A 22 3.60 -15.48 -9.79
C LEU A 22 4.29 -16.23 -8.64
N CYS A 23 3.60 -16.37 -7.52
CA CYS A 23 4.03 -17.29 -6.47
C CYS A 23 3.53 -18.70 -6.80
N ALA A 24 4.44 -19.60 -7.14
CA ALA A 24 4.12 -20.97 -7.50
C ALA A 24 3.37 -21.71 -6.37
N ALA A 25 3.66 -21.39 -5.10
CA ALA A 25 3.07 -22.07 -3.95
C ALA A 25 1.56 -21.83 -3.80
N ASN A 26 1.06 -20.65 -4.17
CA ASN A 26 -0.35 -20.28 -3.95
C ASN A 26 -1.03 -19.69 -5.19
N SER A 27 -0.39 -19.76 -6.36
CA SER A 27 -0.88 -19.23 -7.64
C SER A 27 -1.34 -17.77 -7.59
N THR A 28 -0.79 -16.98 -6.65
CA THR A 28 -1.12 -15.57 -6.48
C THR A 28 -0.02 -14.70 -7.06
N TYR A 29 -0.42 -13.62 -7.74
CA TYR A 29 0.52 -12.61 -8.21
C TYR A 29 0.85 -11.62 -7.08
N TYR A 30 2.14 -11.44 -6.82
CA TYR A 30 2.66 -10.38 -5.97
C TYR A 30 3.30 -9.30 -6.82
N TYR A 31 3.40 -8.06 -6.32
CA TYR A 31 3.89 -6.93 -7.11
C TYR A 31 5.10 -6.27 -6.44
N PRO A 32 6.18 -7.02 -6.19
CA PRO A 32 7.34 -6.47 -5.54
C PRO A 32 8.09 -5.53 -6.50
N ILE A 33 8.79 -4.55 -5.92
CA ILE A 33 9.66 -3.63 -6.65
C ILE A 33 10.83 -4.41 -7.26
N THR A 34 11.55 -5.16 -6.42
CA THR A 34 12.61 -6.09 -6.81
C THR A 34 12.05 -7.49 -6.96
N THR A 35 12.47 -8.23 -7.97
CA THR A 35 12.05 -9.63 -8.10
C THR A 35 12.56 -10.48 -6.94
N PRO A 36 11.74 -11.41 -6.41
CA PRO A 36 12.19 -12.33 -5.38
C PRO A 36 13.30 -13.25 -5.90
N ASP A 37 14.18 -13.67 -4.99
CA ASP A 37 15.17 -14.69 -5.28
C ASP A 37 14.48 -16.01 -5.69
N GLY A 38 15.00 -16.65 -6.74
CA GLY A 38 14.42 -17.88 -7.27
C GLY A 38 13.09 -17.73 -8.00
N TRP A 39 12.67 -16.50 -8.32
CA TRP A 39 11.51 -16.28 -9.20
C TRP A 39 11.74 -16.89 -10.58
N ASP A 40 10.75 -17.66 -11.06
CA ASP A 40 10.81 -18.47 -12.28
C ASP A 40 10.63 -17.68 -13.59
N GLY A 41 10.52 -16.36 -13.50
CA GLY A 41 10.27 -15.49 -14.65
C GLY A 41 8.80 -15.42 -15.08
N GLN A 42 7.87 -16.06 -14.38
CA GLN A 42 6.43 -16.01 -14.68
C GLN A 42 5.72 -14.89 -13.92
N PRO A 43 4.96 -14.03 -14.60
CA PRO A 43 4.67 -13.99 -16.03
C PRO A 43 5.87 -13.47 -16.84
N TYR A 44 6.11 -14.06 -18.01
CA TYR A 44 7.15 -13.64 -18.95
C TYR A 44 7.08 -12.14 -19.29
N LEU A 45 5.85 -11.57 -19.29
CA LEU A 45 5.61 -10.14 -19.49
C LEU A 45 6.42 -9.23 -18.56
N ARG A 46 6.72 -9.67 -17.33
CA ARG A 46 7.57 -8.89 -16.40
C ARG A 46 9.04 -8.97 -16.81
N ALA A 47 9.52 -10.16 -17.18
CA ALA A 47 10.91 -10.41 -17.53
C ALA A 47 11.36 -9.62 -18.77
N ILE A 48 10.47 -9.46 -19.76
CA ILE A 48 10.78 -8.73 -21.01
C ILE A 48 10.56 -7.23 -20.95
N ARG A 49 10.27 -6.68 -19.78
CA ARG A 49 10.07 -5.23 -19.66
C ARG A 49 11.34 -4.48 -20.02
N GLN A 50 11.16 -3.35 -20.68
CA GLN A 50 12.23 -2.37 -20.86
C GLN A 50 12.67 -1.85 -19.48
N GLY A 51 13.96 -2.03 -19.16
CA GLY A 51 14.51 -1.74 -17.84
C GLY A 51 14.68 -2.97 -16.94
N GLY A 52 14.33 -4.16 -17.42
CA GLY A 52 14.48 -5.41 -16.69
C GLY A 52 13.27 -5.76 -15.81
N PRO A 53 13.37 -6.85 -15.04
CA PRO A 53 12.25 -7.35 -14.25
C PRO A 53 12.01 -6.55 -12.96
N ASP A 54 12.97 -5.73 -12.53
CA ASP A 54 12.82 -4.83 -11.39
C ASP A 54 12.12 -3.52 -11.77
N TYR A 55 11.60 -2.82 -10.76
CA TYR A 55 11.00 -1.51 -10.91
C TYR A 55 11.85 -0.43 -10.25
N ASP A 56 12.03 0.69 -10.94
CA ASP A 56 12.49 1.92 -10.32
C ASP A 56 11.27 2.61 -9.67
N VAL A 57 11.29 2.75 -8.35
CA VAL A 57 10.24 3.45 -7.57
C VAL A 57 10.07 4.92 -7.96
N SER A 58 11.09 5.52 -8.60
CA SER A 58 11.04 6.88 -9.13
C SER A 58 10.46 6.97 -10.54
N ASN A 59 10.37 5.84 -11.24
CA ASN A 59 9.94 5.78 -12.63
C ASN A 59 9.05 4.54 -12.90
N LEU A 60 7.99 4.41 -12.10
CA LEU A 60 6.99 3.36 -12.32
C LEU A 60 6.27 3.56 -13.66
N PRO A 61 5.83 2.49 -14.34
CA PRO A 61 5.16 2.57 -15.63
C PRO A 61 3.72 3.08 -15.47
N TYR A 62 3.55 4.35 -15.12
CA TYR A 62 2.25 4.96 -14.90
C TYR A 62 1.39 4.92 -16.16
N ARG A 63 0.07 4.87 -15.94
CA ARG A 63 -0.97 5.00 -16.95
C ARG A 63 -1.40 6.45 -17.00
N ASP A 64 -1.67 6.92 -18.20
CA ASP A 64 -2.26 8.23 -18.44
C ASP A 64 -3.49 8.11 -19.34
N HIS A 65 -4.19 9.22 -19.51
CA HIS A 65 -5.44 9.28 -20.27
C HIS A 65 -5.28 8.91 -21.74
N GLU A 66 -4.20 9.34 -22.37
CA GLU A 66 -3.96 9.12 -23.80
C GLU A 66 -3.55 7.67 -24.05
N SER A 67 -2.61 7.15 -23.25
CA SER A 67 -2.19 5.76 -23.33
C SER A 67 -3.33 4.81 -22.98
N HIS A 68 -4.18 5.15 -22.01
CA HIS A 68 -5.38 4.35 -21.71
C HIS A 68 -6.34 4.28 -22.91
N GLY A 69 -6.61 5.41 -23.59
CA GLY A 69 -7.43 5.41 -24.80
C GLY A 69 -6.83 4.60 -25.95
N ALA A 70 -5.50 4.64 -26.13
CA ALA A 70 -4.80 3.82 -27.11
C ALA A 70 -4.89 2.32 -26.79
N HIS A 71 -4.77 1.95 -25.51
CA HIS A 71 -4.94 0.57 -25.06
C HIS A 71 -6.36 0.03 -25.32
N ILE A 72 -7.40 0.84 -25.14
CA ILE A 72 -8.78 0.45 -25.48
C ILE A 72 -8.91 0.16 -26.98
N ARG A 73 -8.42 1.04 -27.85
CA ARG A 73 -8.43 0.79 -29.30
C ARG A 73 -7.65 -0.47 -29.68
N LEU A 74 -6.52 -0.72 -29.01
CA LEU A 74 -5.75 -1.94 -29.21
C LEU A 74 -6.58 -3.18 -28.87
N ILE A 75 -7.30 -3.17 -27.73
CA ILE A 75 -8.20 -4.26 -27.34
C ILE A 75 -9.33 -4.46 -28.35
N GLU A 76 -9.97 -3.38 -28.81
CA GLU A 76 -11.07 -3.43 -29.78
C GLU A 76 -10.65 -3.96 -31.15
N SER A 77 -9.41 -3.68 -31.56
CA SER A 77 -8.86 -4.12 -32.86
C SER A 77 -8.18 -5.49 -32.83
N ALA A 78 -7.99 -6.09 -31.66
CA ALA A 78 -7.20 -7.31 -31.51
C ALA A 78 -7.98 -8.57 -31.94
N SER A 79 -7.31 -9.46 -32.68
CA SER A 79 -7.87 -10.78 -33.03
C SER A 79 -8.14 -11.65 -31.80
N ASN A 80 -7.31 -11.52 -30.75
CA ASN A 80 -7.56 -12.10 -29.43
C ASN A 80 -7.60 -11.01 -28.35
N ALA A 81 -8.77 -10.43 -28.16
CA ALA A 81 -8.98 -9.35 -27.18
C ALA A 81 -8.65 -9.79 -25.74
N GLN A 82 -8.87 -11.06 -25.36
CA GLN A 82 -8.65 -11.52 -23.99
C GLN A 82 -7.18 -11.48 -23.59
N ASP A 83 -6.28 -11.90 -24.48
CA ASP A 83 -4.83 -11.86 -24.22
C ASP A 83 -4.35 -10.42 -24.03
N VAL A 84 -4.81 -9.51 -24.89
CA VAL A 84 -4.48 -8.08 -24.81
C VAL A 84 -5.04 -7.46 -23.53
N MET A 85 -6.28 -7.77 -23.17
CA MET A 85 -6.92 -7.35 -21.92
C MET A 85 -6.15 -7.82 -20.68
N GLN A 86 -5.66 -9.06 -20.70
CA GLN A 86 -4.85 -9.62 -19.61
C GLN A 86 -3.49 -8.92 -19.50
N GLY A 87 -2.77 -8.74 -20.62
CA GLY A 87 -1.47 -8.06 -20.63
C GLY A 87 -1.55 -6.58 -20.28
N LEU A 88 -2.67 -5.91 -20.58
CA LEU A 88 -2.87 -4.50 -20.26
C LEU A 88 -3.54 -4.26 -18.91
N GLY A 89 -4.08 -5.29 -18.26
CA GLY A 89 -4.80 -5.14 -17.00
C GLY A 89 -6.14 -4.41 -17.13
N ILE A 90 -6.79 -4.50 -18.30
CA ILE A 90 -8.03 -3.78 -18.63
C ILE A 90 -9.10 -4.80 -19.00
N ASN A 91 -10.28 -4.70 -18.40
CA ASN A 91 -11.46 -5.51 -18.70
C ASN A 91 -12.32 -4.95 -19.84
N GLY A 92 -12.09 -3.72 -20.24
CA GLY A 92 -12.77 -3.09 -21.36
C GLY A 92 -12.92 -1.61 -21.13
N ASP A 93 -13.77 -1.01 -21.94
CA ASP A 93 -13.91 0.43 -21.96
C ASP A 93 -14.92 0.95 -20.95
N SER A 94 -14.58 2.04 -20.24
CA SER A 94 -15.49 2.68 -19.30
C SER A 94 -16.34 3.73 -19.99
N ILE A 95 -17.66 3.68 -19.79
CA ILE A 95 -18.58 4.72 -20.25
C ILE A 95 -18.23 6.11 -19.71
N LEU A 96 -17.61 6.17 -18.53
CA LEU A 96 -17.23 7.42 -17.88
C LEU A 96 -16.09 8.15 -18.60
N ARG A 97 -15.33 7.46 -19.46
CA ARG A 97 -14.27 8.08 -20.27
C ARG A 97 -14.82 8.97 -21.38
N ASN A 98 -16.13 8.89 -21.68
CA ASN A 98 -16.82 9.85 -22.54
C ASN A 98 -17.00 11.23 -21.86
N LEU A 99 -16.77 11.34 -20.55
CA LEU A 99 -16.86 12.60 -19.82
C LEU A 99 -15.54 13.36 -19.95
N SER A 100 -15.55 14.50 -20.64
CA SER A 100 -14.38 15.36 -20.86
C SER A 100 -13.77 15.92 -19.57
N SER A 101 -14.53 15.95 -18.48
CA SER A 101 -14.08 16.37 -17.15
C SER A 101 -13.27 15.30 -16.40
N LEU A 102 -13.20 14.06 -16.91
CA LEU A 102 -12.50 12.96 -16.27
C LEU A 102 -11.30 12.49 -17.09
N ARG A 103 -10.18 12.27 -16.39
CA ARG A 103 -8.98 11.65 -16.96
C ARG A 103 -8.85 10.23 -16.43
N PHE A 104 -8.90 9.24 -17.31
CA PHE A 104 -8.76 7.84 -16.93
C PHE A 104 -7.31 7.39 -16.97
N PRO A 105 -6.76 6.78 -15.91
CA PRO A 105 -7.40 6.40 -14.65
C PRO A 105 -7.24 7.46 -13.53
N GLN A 106 -6.57 8.58 -13.79
CA GLN A 106 -6.10 9.54 -12.77
C GLN A 106 -7.22 10.21 -11.94
N SER A 107 -8.41 10.39 -12.51
CA SER A 107 -9.58 10.98 -11.83
C SER A 107 -10.24 10.01 -10.85
N THR A 108 -9.75 8.77 -10.71
CA THR A 108 -10.32 7.78 -9.79
C THR A 108 -9.46 7.66 -8.52
N PRO A 109 -9.94 8.15 -7.35
CA PRO A 109 -9.13 8.25 -6.13
C PRO A 109 -8.95 6.88 -5.47
N PHE A 110 -7.77 6.66 -4.89
CA PHE A 110 -7.46 5.41 -4.19
C PHE A 110 -8.23 5.29 -2.90
N GLY A 111 -8.64 4.05 -2.57
CA GLY A 111 -9.23 3.76 -1.28
C GLY A 111 -8.14 3.68 -0.22
N MET A 112 -7.74 4.84 0.33
CA MET A 112 -6.74 4.95 1.41
C MET A 112 -7.08 4.03 2.59
N ALA A 113 -8.36 4.02 2.96
CA ALA A 113 -8.95 3.16 3.98
C ALA A 113 -8.55 1.68 3.82
N HIS A 114 -8.67 1.13 2.61
CA HIS A 114 -8.29 -0.25 2.34
C HIS A 114 -6.79 -0.38 2.19
N LEU A 115 -6.16 0.43 1.33
CA LEU A 115 -4.76 0.26 0.97
C LEU A 115 -3.82 0.41 2.18
N VAL A 116 -4.03 1.45 2.98
CA VAL A 116 -3.13 1.76 4.08
C VAL A 116 -3.69 1.28 5.40
N CYS A 117 -4.91 1.69 5.75
CA CYS A 117 -5.41 1.49 7.11
C CYS A 117 -5.79 0.03 7.37
N LEU A 118 -6.43 -0.68 6.43
CA LEU A 118 -6.82 -2.08 6.61
C LEU A 118 -5.79 -3.10 6.10
N ASN A 119 -4.76 -2.67 5.37
CA ASN A 119 -3.73 -3.56 4.84
C ASN A 119 -2.34 -3.21 5.36
N VAL A 120 -1.72 -2.11 4.93
CA VAL A 120 -0.32 -1.81 5.28
C VAL A 120 -0.11 -1.72 6.79
N VAL A 121 -0.87 -0.89 7.51
CA VAL A 121 -0.69 -0.66 8.96
C VAL A 121 -0.80 -1.95 9.78
N PRO A 122 -1.90 -2.73 9.70
CA PRO A 122 -2.02 -3.95 10.47
C PRO A 122 -0.95 -4.99 10.10
N ARG A 123 -0.57 -5.11 8.82
CA ARG A 123 0.49 -6.04 8.41
C ARG A 123 1.87 -5.64 8.93
N LEU A 124 2.19 -4.35 9.00
CA LEU A 124 3.43 -3.87 9.62
C LEU A 124 3.47 -4.21 11.12
N ILE A 125 2.35 -4.06 11.82
CA ILE A 125 2.23 -4.43 13.23
C ILE A 125 2.41 -5.94 13.39
N GLU A 126 1.70 -6.74 12.59
CA GLU A 126 1.84 -8.21 12.61
C GLU A 126 3.28 -8.64 12.41
N HIS A 127 4.00 -8.01 11.50
CA HIS A 127 5.40 -8.28 11.26
C HIS A 127 6.26 -7.88 12.45
N ALA A 128 6.02 -6.71 13.02
CA ALA A 128 6.74 -6.21 14.19
C ALA A 128 6.55 -7.11 15.43
N ILE A 129 5.35 -7.67 15.67
CA ILE A 129 5.05 -8.49 16.87
C ILE A 129 5.21 -10.01 16.65
N GLY A 130 5.72 -10.43 15.49
CA GLY A 130 5.95 -11.84 15.16
C GLY A 130 4.66 -12.63 14.95
N GLU A 131 3.61 -11.99 14.43
CA GLU A 131 2.36 -12.62 13.98
C GLU A 131 2.28 -12.78 12.46
N PHE A 132 3.17 -12.13 11.71
CA PHE A 132 3.28 -12.33 10.26
C PHE A 132 4.08 -13.60 9.95
N THR A 133 3.43 -14.76 10.04
CA THR A 133 4.07 -16.09 9.99
C THR A 133 4.93 -16.37 8.77
N ALA A 134 4.70 -15.68 7.65
CA ALA A 134 5.50 -15.83 6.44
C ALA A 134 6.92 -15.25 6.56
N VAL A 135 7.15 -14.32 7.51
CA VAL A 135 8.45 -13.69 7.75
C VAL A 135 8.68 -13.61 9.25
N PRO A 136 9.45 -14.56 9.84
CA PRO A 136 9.84 -14.50 11.24
C PRO A 136 10.63 -13.22 11.55
N ASN A 137 10.48 -12.69 12.75
CA ASN A 137 11.16 -11.47 13.21
C ASN A 137 12.18 -11.74 14.33
N ASP A 138 12.56 -12.99 14.57
CA ASP A 138 13.45 -13.35 15.68
C ASP A 138 14.83 -12.71 15.52
N GLY A 139 15.26 -11.95 16.55
CA GLY A 139 16.55 -11.26 16.54
C GLY A 139 16.60 -9.99 15.70
N GLU A 140 15.50 -9.60 15.06
CA GLU A 140 15.44 -8.45 14.18
C GLU A 140 15.30 -7.12 14.95
N PRO A 141 15.92 -6.02 14.49
CA PRO A 141 15.83 -4.73 15.19
C PRO A 141 14.43 -4.12 15.27
N TYR A 142 13.52 -4.54 14.38
CA TYR A 142 12.12 -4.10 14.36
C TYR A 142 11.20 -4.96 15.24
N ALA A 143 11.70 -6.07 15.79
CA ALA A 143 10.93 -7.00 16.58
C ALA A 143 10.45 -6.36 17.90
N VAL A 144 9.17 -6.54 18.19
CA VAL A 144 8.49 -6.05 19.38
C VAL A 144 8.07 -7.24 20.23
N PRO A 145 8.58 -7.37 21.46
CA PRO A 145 8.15 -8.43 22.35
C PRO A 145 6.63 -8.38 22.57
N ARG A 146 5.98 -9.54 22.49
CA ARG A 146 4.51 -9.63 22.59
C ARG A 146 3.95 -9.07 23.91
N GLU A 147 4.64 -9.29 25.02
CA GLU A 147 4.23 -8.74 26.31
C GLU A 147 4.33 -7.21 26.34
N THR A 148 5.43 -6.65 25.83
CA THR A 148 5.57 -5.19 25.65
C THR A 148 4.46 -4.61 24.77
N TRP A 149 4.10 -5.30 23.68
CA TRP A 149 2.99 -4.88 22.82
C TRP A 149 1.64 -4.88 23.54
N LYS A 150 1.32 -5.95 24.30
CA LYS A 150 0.08 -6.04 25.09
C LYS A 150 -0.01 -4.93 26.14
N ASP A 151 1.08 -4.67 26.85
CA ASP A 151 1.14 -3.61 27.87
C ASP A 151 0.89 -2.24 27.25
N LEU A 152 1.53 -1.94 26.12
CA LEU A 152 1.33 -0.68 25.40
C LEU A 152 -0.08 -0.56 24.83
N CYS A 153 -0.69 -1.64 24.34
CA CYS A 153 -2.08 -1.62 23.86
C CYS A 153 -3.08 -1.36 24.99
N THR A 154 -2.81 -1.87 26.19
CA THR A 154 -3.62 -1.61 27.38
C THR A 154 -3.50 -0.15 27.82
N GLN A 155 -2.28 0.41 27.80
CA GLN A 155 -2.06 1.83 28.07
C GLN A 155 -2.71 2.74 27.02
N LEU A 156 -2.66 2.34 25.74
CA LEU A 156 -3.30 3.07 24.64
C LEU A 156 -4.82 3.19 24.87
N GLU A 157 -5.49 2.09 25.21
CA GLU A 157 -6.92 2.10 25.51
C GLU A 157 -7.24 3.04 26.68
N ALA A 158 -6.48 2.94 27.78
CA ALA A 158 -6.64 3.81 28.95
C ALA A 158 -6.40 5.30 28.63
N SER A 159 -5.52 5.62 27.69
CA SER A 159 -5.24 6.99 27.26
C SER A 159 -6.46 7.68 26.62
N SER A 160 -7.44 6.92 26.14
CA SER A 160 -8.69 7.46 25.59
C SER A 160 -9.47 8.34 26.56
N ALA A 161 -9.25 8.16 27.88
CA ALA A 161 -9.86 9.01 28.90
C ALA A 161 -9.33 10.45 28.90
N THR A 162 -8.14 10.69 28.34
CA THR A 162 -7.49 12.01 28.31
C THR A 162 -7.38 12.62 26.91
N VAL A 163 -7.62 11.83 25.86
CA VAL A 163 -7.62 12.29 24.47
C VAL A 163 -8.93 13.02 24.16
N PRO A 164 -8.89 14.29 23.70
CA PRO A 164 -10.11 15.01 23.35
C PRO A 164 -10.86 14.32 22.20
N ALA A 165 -12.19 14.26 22.31
CA ALA A 165 -13.05 13.65 21.29
C ALA A 165 -12.92 14.28 19.87
N SER A 166 -12.36 15.49 19.77
CA SER A 166 -12.04 16.13 18.49
C SER A 166 -10.95 15.40 17.69
N TYR A 167 -10.17 14.53 18.34
CA TYR A 167 -9.13 13.70 17.70
C TYR A 167 -9.68 12.39 17.13
N GLY A 168 -11.00 12.16 17.25
CA GLY A 168 -11.69 11.00 16.70
C GLY A 168 -12.18 10.04 17.78
N LYS A 169 -12.43 8.80 17.35
CA LYS A 169 -12.92 7.73 18.21
C LYS A 169 -11.88 7.31 19.25
N GLN A 170 -12.37 6.89 20.42
CA GLN A 170 -11.56 6.30 21.48
C GLN A 170 -10.71 5.12 20.95
N PHE A 171 -9.49 4.99 21.46
CA PHE A 171 -8.63 3.88 21.13
C PHE A 171 -9.13 2.60 21.78
N LYS A 172 -9.03 1.50 21.05
CA LYS A 172 -9.26 0.14 21.53
C LYS A 172 -7.93 -0.52 21.89
N ASN A 173 -7.96 -1.52 22.76
CA ASN A 173 -6.83 -2.42 22.93
C ASN A 173 -6.57 -3.24 21.65
N ILE A 174 -5.59 -2.82 20.84
CA ILE A 174 -5.28 -3.43 19.54
C ILE A 174 -4.94 -4.92 19.68
N SER A 175 -4.25 -5.32 20.76
CA SER A 175 -3.90 -6.73 20.99
C SER A 175 -5.11 -7.66 21.13
N GLN A 176 -6.27 -7.12 21.52
CA GLN A 176 -7.52 -7.87 21.68
C GLN A 176 -8.49 -7.65 20.51
N HIS A 177 -8.49 -6.45 19.93
CA HIS A 177 -9.50 -6.00 18.97
C HIS A 177 -8.99 -5.89 17.53
N LYS A 178 -7.75 -6.27 17.22
CA LYS A 178 -7.16 -6.17 15.86
C LYS A 178 -8.10 -6.63 14.73
N GLY A 179 -8.83 -7.73 14.95
CA GLY A 179 -9.74 -8.32 13.95
C GLY A 179 -11.04 -7.56 13.72
N ASP A 180 -11.46 -6.68 14.64
CA ASP A 180 -12.69 -5.89 14.55
C ASP A 180 -12.46 -4.40 14.24
N MET A 181 -11.19 -4.00 14.15
CA MET A 181 -10.80 -2.62 13.89
C MET A 181 -11.14 -2.21 12.45
N VAL A 182 -11.87 -1.12 12.31
CA VAL A 182 -12.22 -0.52 11.01
C VAL A 182 -11.15 0.47 10.55
N SER A 183 -11.26 0.97 9.32
CA SER A 183 -10.29 1.92 8.76
C SER A 183 -10.09 3.16 9.62
N GLU A 184 -11.14 3.67 10.25
CA GLU A 184 -11.05 4.81 11.17
C GLU A 184 -10.21 4.48 12.43
N ASP A 185 -10.42 3.29 13.03
CA ASP A 185 -9.66 2.85 14.21
C ASP A 185 -8.15 2.82 13.87
N TRP A 186 -7.79 2.26 12.71
CA TRP A 186 -6.41 2.19 12.23
C TRP A 186 -5.82 3.56 11.84
N LEU A 187 -6.63 4.45 11.26
CA LEU A 187 -6.18 5.80 10.90
C LEU A 187 -5.89 6.62 12.17
N ASN A 188 -6.78 6.58 13.16
CA ASN A 188 -6.57 7.27 14.44
C ASN A 188 -5.32 6.73 15.15
N PHE A 189 -5.13 5.41 15.17
CA PHE A 189 -3.91 4.80 15.68
C PHE A 189 -2.67 5.34 14.94
N LEU A 190 -2.67 5.31 13.60
CA LEU A 190 -1.52 5.73 12.80
C LEU A 190 -1.16 7.20 13.07
N LEU A 191 -2.14 8.10 13.07
CA LEU A 191 -1.90 9.54 13.18
C LEU A 191 -1.47 9.97 14.59
N TYR A 192 -1.98 9.33 15.63
CA TYR A 192 -1.87 9.87 16.99
C TYR A 192 -1.14 8.95 17.98
N ALA A 193 -1.16 7.64 17.76
CA ALA A 193 -0.65 6.66 18.72
C ALA A 193 0.61 5.91 18.24
N ALA A 194 0.75 5.68 16.93
CA ALA A 194 1.84 4.87 16.39
C ALA A 194 3.21 5.44 16.76
N LEU A 195 3.47 6.73 16.49
CA LEU A 195 4.76 7.34 16.81
C LEU A 195 5.11 7.32 18.30
N PRO A 196 4.26 7.78 19.24
CA PRO A 196 4.62 7.74 20.65
C PRO A 196 4.81 6.31 21.16
N MET A 197 4.00 5.34 20.70
CA MET A 197 4.18 3.93 21.06
C MET A 197 5.50 3.35 20.52
N PHE A 198 5.79 3.52 19.24
CA PHE A 198 7.03 2.98 18.67
C PHE A 198 8.28 3.72 19.17
N ALA A 199 8.15 4.97 19.63
CA ALA A 199 9.26 5.69 20.26
C ALA A 199 9.66 5.13 21.63
N THR A 200 8.73 4.49 22.37
CA THR A 200 9.08 3.79 23.63
C THR A 200 9.77 2.45 23.36
N ILE A 201 9.50 1.84 22.21
CA ILE A 201 10.07 0.55 21.81
C ILE A 201 11.44 0.74 21.14
N TYR A 202 11.53 1.60 20.11
CA TYR A 202 12.69 1.72 19.23
C TYR A 202 13.71 2.75 19.74
N THR A 203 14.29 2.45 20.89
CA THR A 203 15.20 3.36 21.61
C THR A 203 16.68 3.14 21.27
N SER A 204 17.04 1.94 20.79
CA SER A 204 18.43 1.57 20.48
C SER A 204 18.90 2.14 19.14
N LYS A 205 20.22 2.12 18.90
CA LYS A 205 20.80 2.56 17.62
C LYS A 205 20.31 1.70 16.45
N GLU A 206 20.13 0.41 16.71
CA GLU A 206 19.74 -0.61 15.74
C GLU A 206 18.26 -0.50 15.36
N SER A 207 17.38 -0.16 16.32
CA SER A 207 15.93 -0.08 16.13
C SER A 207 15.43 1.31 15.70
N ARG A 208 16.18 2.39 15.98
CA ARG A 208 15.84 3.76 15.55
C ARG A 208 15.50 3.92 14.06
N PRO A 209 16.20 3.25 13.11
CA PRO A 209 15.80 3.26 11.71
C PRO A 209 14.34 2.81 11.48
N CYS A 210 13.84 1.85 12.27
CA CYS A 210 12.46 1.37 12.19
C CYS A 210 11.45 2.47 12.60
N LEU A 211 11.76 3.24 13.64
CA LEU A 211 10.95 4.41 14.02
C LEU A 211 10.87 5.44 12.89
N LYS A 212 11.98 5.65 12.16
CA LYS A 212 12.00 6.57 11.02
C LYS A 212 11.07 6.13 9.89
N LEU A 213 10.90 4.83 9.67
CA LEU A 213 9.93 4.32 8.69
C LEU A 213 8.49 4.66 9.10
N TRP A 214 8.16 4.53 10.39
CA TRP A 214 6.87 4.97 10.91
C TRP A 214 6.65 6.48 10.73
N VAL A 215 7.67 7.31 10.98
CA VAL A 215 7.60 8.76 10.74
C VAL A 215 7.29 9.06 9.28
N LEU A 216 8.01 8.43 8.35
CA LEU A 216 7.79 8.63 6.90
C LEU A 216 6.36 8.26 6.48
N LEU A 217 5.84 7.15 7.00
CA LEU A 217 4.47 6.71 6.73
C LEU A 217 3.44 7.70 7.31
N VAL A 218 3.57 8.06 8.59
CA VAL A 218 2.64 8.98 9.27
C VAL A 218 2.59 10.34 8.57
N GLU A 219 3.75 10.93 8.27
CA GLU A 219 3.82 12.22 7.56
C GLU A 219 3.17 12.13 6.18
N ALA A 220 3.48 11.08 5.40
CA ALA A 220 2.91 10.90 4.07
C ALA A 220 1.38 10.78 4.11
N ILE A 221 0.83 10.06 5.10
CA ILE A 221 -0.61 9.90 5.24
C ILE A 221 -1.28 11.16 5.76
N GLN A 222 -0.70 11.81 6.77
CA GLN A 222 -1.21 13.07 7.33
C GLN A 222 -1.31 14.16 6.26
N ASP A 223 -0.29 14.27 5.39
CA ASP A 223 -0.30 15.21 4.26
C ASP A 223 -1.33 14.80 3.18
N SER A 224 -1.57 13.50 3.00
CA SER A 224 -2.49 12.99 1.97
C SER A 224 -3.98 13.14 2.32
N ILE A 225 -4.32 13.30 3.60
CA ILE A 225 -5.71 13.42 4.08
C ILE A 225 -6.16 14.87 4.30
N GLN A 226 -5.28 15.84 4.03
CA GLN A 226 -5.63 17.25 4.14
C GLN A 226 -6.74 17.61 3.14
N TYR A 227 -7.67 18.47 3.57
CA TYR A 227 -8.74 18.97 2.70
C TYR A 227 -8.20 19.69 1.45
N SER A 228 -7.06 20.37 1.60
CA SER A 228 -6.35 21.04 0.51
C SER A 228 -4.87 20.74 0.59
N ILE A 229 -4.26 20.35 -0.53
CA ILE A 229 -2.86 19.97 -0.62
C ILE A 229 -2.15 20.89 -1.62
N LYS A 230 -1.04 21.51 -1.19
CA LYS A 230 -0.19 22.31 -2.07
C LYS A 230 0.58 21.39 -3.02
N ARG A 231 0.84 21.86 -4.25
CA ARG A 231 1.65 21.10 -5.23
C ARG A 231 3.05 20.74 -4.70
N SER A 232 3.66 21.60 -3.88
CA SER A 232 4.94 21.33 -3.22
C SER A 232 4.85 20.14 -2.25
N THR A 233 3.73 20.00 -1.52
CA THR A 233 3.49 18.89 -0.60
C THR A 233 3.39 17.56 -1.35
N ILE A 234 2.86 17.55 -2.58
CA ILE A 234 2.83 16.33 -3.42
C ILE A 234 4.25 15.79 -3.66
N GLY A 235 5.23 16.68 -3.89
CA GLY A 235 6.63 16.30 -4.02
C GLY A 235 7.21 15.69 -2.75
N LEU A 236 6.81 16.21 -1.58
CA LEU A 236 7.21 15.70 -0.28
C LEU A 236 6.60 14.32 0.01
N ILE A 237 5.29 14.16 -0.20
CA ILE A 237 4.58 12.87 -0.05
C ILE A 237 5.29 11.80 -0.89
N ARG A 238 5.58 12.11 -2.18
CA ARG A 238 6.29 11.18 -3.06
C ARG A 238 7.64 10.78 -2.48
N LYS A 239 8.44 11.75 -2.04
CA LYS A 239 9.76 11.50 -1.46
C LYS A 239 9.68 10.66 -0.19
N ASN A 240 8.68 10.89 0.66
CA ASN A 240 8.50 10.14 1.90
C ASN A 240 8.10 8.70 1.61
N ILE A 241 7.15 8.46 0.70
CA ILE A 241 6.77 7.11 0.27
C ILE A 241 7.97 6.37 -0.36
N GLN A 242 8.75 7.03 -1.21
CA GLN A 242 9.93 6.41 -1.83
C GLN A 242 11.03 6.01 -0.85
N LYS A 243 11.14 6.71 0.28
CA LYS A 243 12.09 6.35 1.35
C LYS A 243 11.55 5.27 2.29
N PHE A 244 10.23 5.12 2.33
CA PHE A 244 9.56 4.14 3.15
C PHE A 244 9.60 2.74 2.52
N VAL A 245 9.52 2.67 1.19
CA VAL A 245 9.55 1.44 0.38
C VAL A 245 10.98 0.98 0.10
#